data_AF-A0A9D6FY19-F1
#
_entry.id   AF-A0A9D6FY19-F1
#
_cell.length_a   1.000
_cell.length_b   1.000
_cell.length_c   1.000
_cell.angle_alpha   90.00
_cell.angle_beta   90.00
_cell.angle_gamma   90.00
#
_symmetry.space_group_name_H-M   'P 1'
#
loop_
_entity.id
_entity.type
_entity.pdbx_description
1 polymer ?
#
loop_
_entity_poly.entity_id
_entity_poly.type
_entity_poly.pdbx_seq_one_letter_code
_entity_poly.pdbx_strand_id
1 'polypeptide(L)' 'MSKKGKLEVRIRNNSRNVSLADFEALVNAYGRVEMGGKHAKARIGNVTLTYKRVNPMPVEYVTDLLEIIDTL' A
#
# COMPACT_ATOMS: atom_id res chain seq x y z
N MET A 1 -18.20 -9.16 -3.36
CA MET A 1 -16.92 -8.57 -2.89
C MET A 1 -16.78 -7.17 -3.43
N SER A 2 -16.68 -6.16 -2.57
CA SER A 2 -16.37 -4.78 -2.96
C SER A 2 -15.03 -4.71 -3.70
N LYS A 3 -14.84 -3.73 -4.59
CA LYS A 3 -13.59 -3.55 -5.37
C LYS A 3 -12.34 -3.53 -4.48
N LYS A 4 -12.47 -2.95 -3.27
CA LYS A 4 -11.46 -2.94 -2.20
C LYS A 4 -10.99 -4.34 -1.81
N GLY A 5 -11.91 -5.24 -1.49
CA GLY A 5 -11.58 -6.61 -1.07
C GLY A 5 -10.92 -7.44 -2.18
N LYS A 6 -11.29 -7.21 -3.45
CA LYS A 6 -10.64 -7.92 -4.59
C LYS A 6 -9.18 -7.50 -4.78
N LEU A 7 -8.89 -6.20 -4.63
CA LEU A 7 -7.53 -5.67 -4.77
C LEU A 7 -6.62 -6.20 -3.64
N GLU A 8 -7.10 -6.16 -2.41
CA GLU A 8 -6.35 -6.65 -1.26
C GLU A 8 -6.05 -8.14 -1.36
N VAL A 9 -7.05 -8.97 -1.67
CA VAL A 9 -6.84 -10.42 -1.87
C VAL A 9 -5.81 -10.68 -2.96
N ARG A 10 -5.83 -9.91 -4.05
CA ARG A 10 -4.84 -10.03 -5.13
C ARG A 10 -3.43 -9.70 -4.65
N ILE A 11 -3.27 -8.63 -3.87
CA ILE A 11 -1.97 -8.21 -3.32
C ILE A 11 -1.47 -9.22 -2.29
N ARG A 12 -2.34 -9.75 -1.41
CA ARG A 12 -1.97 -10.80 -0.45
C ARG A 12 -1.54 -12.09 -1.14
N ASN A 13 -2.20 -12.47 -2.23
CA ASN A 13 -1.83 -13.66 -3.01
C ASN A 13 -0.52 -13.48 -3.81
N ASN A 14 -0.12 -12.24 -4.13
CA ASN A 14 1.09 -11.95 -4.90
C ASN A 14 1.80 -10.68 -4.42
N SER A 15 2.29 -10.70 -3.18
CA SER A 15 2.96 -9.55 -2.56
C SER A 15 4.32 -9.24 -3.17
N ARG A 16 4.90 -10.18 -3.93
CA ARG A 16 6.23 -10.03 -4.56
C ARG A 16 6.23 -9.23 -5.85
N ASN A 17 5.06 -9.07 -6.49
CA ASN A 17 4.94 -8.38 -7.77
C ASN A 17 3.73 -7.44 -7.77
N VAL A 18 3.80 -6.43 -6.92
CA VAL A 18 2.76 -5.41 -6.80
C VAL A 18 3.17 -4.17 -7.58
N SER A 19 2.27 -3.70 -8.45
CA SER A 19 2.51 -2.46 -9.18
C SER A 19 2.38 -1.25 -8.25
N LEU A 20 3.10 -0.17 -8.52
CA LEU A 20 2.94 1.09 -7.79
C LEU A 20 1.48 1.55 -7.76
N ALA A 21 0.77 1.40 -8.89
CA ALA A 21 -0.64 1.77 -9.00
C ALA A 21 -1.54 0.95 -8.07
N ASP A 22 -1.33 -0.36 -8.00
CA ASP A 22 -2.09 -1.23 -7.10
C ASP A 22 -1.78 -0.96 -5.64
N PHE A 23 -0.50 -0.72 -5.32
CA PHE A 23 -0.07 -0.35 -3.99
C PHE A 23 -0.74 0.96 -3.53
N GLU A 24 -0.66 2.02 -4.34
CA GLU A 24 -1.27 3.31 -4.01
C GLU A 24 -2.81 3.23 -4.01
N ALA A 25 -3.41 2.40 -4.86
CA ALA A 25 -4.85 2.12 -4.81
C ALA A 25 -5.26 1.43 -3.50
N LEU A 26 -4.44 0.50 -2.98
CA LEU A 26 -4.68 -0.14 -1.70
C LEU A 26 -4.54 0.87 -0.54
N VAL A 27 -3.49 1.71 -0.57
CA VAL A 27 -3.32 2.80 0.40
C VAL A 27 -4.54 3.72 0.40
N ASN A 28 -5.01 4.17 -0.77
CA ASN A 28 -6.18 5.05 -0.88
C ASN A 28 -7.49 4.36 -0.47
N ALA A 29 -7.55 3.03 -0.44
CA ALA A 29 -8.71 2.30 0.05
C ALA A 29 -8.80 2.24 1.59
N TYR A 30 -7.68 2.45 2.29
CA TYR A 30 -7.58 2.40 3.75
C TYR A 30 -7.18 3.74 4.39
N GLY A 31 -6.72 4.69 3.58
CA GLY A 31 -6.22 5.98 4.03
C GLY A 31 -5.97 6.89 2.84
N ARG A 32 -4.77 7.47 2.74
CA ARG A 32 -4.38 8.35 1.64
C ARG A 32 -2.87 8.36 1.41
N VAL A 33 -2.47 8.70 0.20
CA VAL A 33 -1.07 9.02 -0.13
C VAL A 33 -0.83 10.53 0.05
N GLU A 34 0.19 10.88 0.82
CA GLU A 34 0.71 12.24 0.97
C GLU A 34 2.05 12.33 0.22
N MET A 35 2.12 13.20 -0.78
CA MET A 35 3.34 13.43 -1.55
C MET A 35 4.25 14.37 -0.77
N GLY A 36 5.38 13.85 -0.26
CA GLY A 36 6.46 14.64 0.32
C GLY A 36 7.50 15.07 -0.72
N GLY A 37 8.45 15.92 -0.32
CA GLY A 37 9.47 16.44 -1.24
C GLY A 37 10.39 15.37 -1.85
N LYS A 38 10.83 14.38 -1.06
CA LYS A 38 11.76 13.32 -1.51
C LYS A 38 11.14 11.93 -1.62
N HIS A 39 10.16 11.63 -0.77
CA HIS A 39 9.51 10.32 -0.68
C HIS A 39 8.00 10.49 -0.48
N ALA A 40 7.22 9.55 -1.01
CA ALA A 40 5.79 9.48 -0.78
C ALA A 40 5.51 8.84 0.59
N LYS A 41 4.39 9.22 1.19
CA LYS A 41 3.96 8.74 2.50
C LYS A 41 2.56 8.18 2.40
N ALA A 42 2.38 6.92 2.76
CA ALA A 42 1.06 6.32 2.94
C ALA A 42 0.60 6.58 4.37
N ARG A 43 -0.49 7.30 4.53
CA ARG A 43 -1.08 7.59 5.84
C ARG A 43 -2.36 6.80 6.00
N ILE A 44 -2.34 5.86 6.94
CA ILE A 44 -3.41 4.90 7.19
C ILE A 44 -3.74 4.97 8.68
N GLY A 45 -4.90 5.54 9.01
CA GLY A 45 -5.23 5.89 10.39
C GLY A 45 -4.16 6.78 11.03
N ASN A 46 -3.58 6.29 12.14
CA ASN A 46 -2.50 6.97 12.87
C ASN A 46 -1.09 6.53 12.42
N VAL A 47 -0.98 5.57 11.50
CA VAL A 47 0.30 5.06 11.02
C VAL A 47 0.71 5.77 9.73
N THR A 48 2.01 6.01 9.58
CA THR A 48 2.59 6.58 8.36
C THR A 48 3.71 5.68 7.86
N LEU A 49 3.55 5.15 6.65
CA LEU A 49 4.55 4.36 5.94
C LEU A 49 5.22 5.23 4.86
N THR A 50 6.53 5.43 4.95
CA THR A 50 7.29 6.17 3.93
C THR A 50 7.82 5.20 2.89
N TYR A 51 7.61 5.47 1.61
CA TYR A 51 8.02 4.59 0.52
C TYR A 51 8.60 5.36 -0.67
N LYS A 52 9.43 4.67 -1.45
CA LYS A 52 9.91 5.15 -2.75
C LYS A 52 8.91 4.72 -3.82
N ARG A 53 8.52 5.65 -4.70
CA ARG A 53 7.65 5.36 -5.85
C ARG A 53 8.45 4.66 -6.95
N VAL A 54 8.55 3.35 -6.86
CA VAL A 54 9.22 2.48 -7.84
C VAL A 54 8.24 1.41 -8.32
N ASN A 55 8.47 0.86 -9.51
CA ASN A 55 7.61 -0.17 -10.09
C ASN A 55 8.47 -1.32 -10.64
N PRO A 56 8.32 -2.57 -10.16
CA PRO A 56 7.39 -3.00 -9.11
C PRO A 56 7.77 -2.45 -7.72
N MET A 57 6.80 -2.46 -6.81
CA MET A 57 7.02 -2.07 -5.42
C MET A 57 7.87 -3.12 -4.70
N PRO A 58 8.88 -2.70 -3.91
CA PRO A 58 9.61 -3.57 -3.01
C PRO A 58 8.66 -4.32 -2.08
N VAL A 59 8.93 -5.61 -1.92
CA VAL A 59 8.10 -6.52 -1.12
C VAL A 59 7.99 -6.06 0.33
N GLU A 60 9.07 -5.52 0.88
CA GLU A 60 9.11 -4.94 2.23
C GLU A 60 8.00 -3.91 2.44
N TYR A 61 7.87 -2.93 1.53
CA TYR A 61 6.82 -1.92 1.63
C TYR A 61 5.41 -2.51 1.50
N VAL A 62 5.25 -3.54 0.68
CA VAL A 62 3.96 -4.24 0.51
C VAL A 62 3.60 -4.99 1.80
N THR A 63 4.55 -5.69 2.40
CA THR A 63 4.35 -6.41 3.67
C THR A 63 4.02 -5.44 4.80
N ASP A 64 4.80 -4.37 4.96
CA ASP A 64 4.54 -3.33 5.97
C ASP A 64 3.13 -2.74 5.81
N LEU A 65 2.70 -2.47 4.57
CA LEU A 65 1.36 -1.97 4.29
C LEU A 65 0.27 -2.97 4.74
N LEU A 66 0.45 -4.26 4.45
CA LEU A 66 -0.50 -5.29 4.83
C LEU A 66 -0.57 -5.46 6.35
N GLU A 67 0.57 -5.45 7.04
CA GLU A 67 0.62 -5.50 8.50
C GLU A 67 -0.11 -4.30 9.13
N ILE A 68 0.08 -3.09 8.59
CA ILE A 68 -0.66 -1.91 9.05
C ILE A 68 -2.17 -2.11 8.86
N ILE A 69 -2.60 -2.62 7.70
CA ILE A 69 -4.01 -2.89 7.41
C ILE A 69 -4.58 -3.93 8.37
N ASP A 70 -3.83 -4.96 8.73
CA ASP A 70 -4.25 -6.01 9.67
C ASP A 70 -4.40 -5.51 11.12
N THR A 71 -3.85 -4.33 11.44
CA THR A 71 -3.94 -3.70 12.77
C THR A 71 -5.04 -2.64 12.89
N LEU A 72 -5.80 -2.37 11.82
CA LEU A 72 -6.95 -1.46 11.81
C LEU A 72 -8.22 -2.13 12.33
#